data_AF-A0A834SG79-F1
#
_entry.id   AF-A0A834SG79-F1
#
_cell.length_a   1.000
_cell.length_b   1.000
_cell.length_c   1.000
_cell.angle_alpha   90.00
_cell.angle_beta   90.00
_cell.angle_gamma   90.00
#
_symmetry.space_group_name_H-M   'P 1'
#
loop_
_entity.id
_entity.type
_entity.pdbx_description
1 polymer ?
#
loop_
_entity_poly.entity_id
_entity_poly.type
_entity_poly.pdbx_seq_one_letter_code
_entity_poly.pdbx_strand_id
1 'polypeptide(L)'
;MAPFIWLCGPISGLIVQPIVGYYSDRCKSRFGKRRPFIAAGALFVALAVFVISHAADLGHMFGDSLQEKSRPRAIAIFIIGFWILDVSNNMLQGPCRALLADLSAGDQRKTSMSNALFSFFMAIGNILGYAAGSYDGLHKIFPFTDTKACDKYCANLKSCFFISIALLACLATMALIYVKENIPSSSLATPENKGSGENLSDDSVEEGDGGLPCFGQMFGAFRDLKRPMWILLLVTCLNWIGWFPFVLFNTDWMGKEVYGGTVGEGNAYNNGVHAGALGLMIQSIVLGVVSLGVNVLARGVGGVKMLWGIVNFLLAICLALTMLITNMAEHTRHFPPNSTDPLPPVTSVKASALALFAVLGIPLAIRLSLGVLNISICIPQMFVSFVSGPWDALFGGGNLPAFVVGAIAAAASGLLSIFMLPSPPPDTTKVKTMDGGFH
;
A
#
# COMPACT_ATOMS: atom_id res chain seq x y z
N MET A 1 7.87 7.75 20.37
CA MET A 1 8.83 6.94 19.58
C MET A 1 8.17 6.19 18.42
N ALA A 2 6.95 5.65 18.57
CA ALA A 2 6.24 4.93 17.50
C ALA A 2 6.21 5.66 16.13
N PRO A 3 5.99 7.00 16.02
CA PRO A 3 5.87 7.67 14.71
C PRO A 3 7.14 7.61 13.85
N PHE A 4 8.33 7.55 14.48
CA PHE A 4 9.60 7.54 13.76
C PHE A 4 9.90 6.21 13.07
N ILE A 5 9.40 5.09 13.62
CA ILE A 5 9.51 3.78 12.96
C ILE A 5 8.69 3.81 11.66
N TRP A 6 7.54 4.46 11.63
CA TRP A 6 6.68 4.57 10.44
C TRP A 6 7.24 5.48 9.34
N LEU A 7 8.34 6.21 9.58
CA LEU A 7 9.01 7.02 8.56
C LEU A 7 9.83 6.19 7.57
N CYS A 8 10.18 4.94 7.90
CA CYS A 8 10.99 4.13 6.99
C CYS A 8 10.26 3.80 5.69
N GLY A 9 8.96 3.50 5.73
CA GLY A 9 8.14 3.26 4.54
C GLY A 9 8.19 4.43 3.53
N PRO A 10 7.87 5.66 3.93
CA PRO A 10 7.95 6.84 3.05
C PRO A 10 9.35 7.16 2.54
N ILE A 11 10.35 7.11 3.43
CA ILE A 11 11.72 7.45 3.07
C ILE A 11 12.26 6.43 2.05
N SER A 12 12.03 5.14 2.31
CA SER A 12 12.40 4.09 1.36
C SER A 12 11.60 4.19 0.06
N GLY A 13 10.30 4.50 0.11
CA GLY A 13 9.49 4.73 -1.09
C GLY A 13 9.98 5.88 -1.97
N LEU A 14 10.40 6.99 -1.36
CA LEU A 14 10.90 8.17 -2.07
C LEU A 14 12.29 7.95 -2.66
N ILE A 15 13.17 7.21 -1.98
CA ILE A 15 14.58 7.07 -2.36
C ILE A 15 14.82 5.78 -3.15
N VAL A 16 14.37 4.64 -2.61
CA VAL A 16 14.71 3.32 -3.14
C VAL A 16 14.03 3.09 -4.49
N GLN A 17 12.75 3.44 -4.62
CA GLN A 17 12.03 3.12 -5.85
C GLN A 17 12.57 3.87 -7.09
N PRO A 18 12.88 5.18 -7.03
CA PRO A 18 13.46 5.86 -8.18
C PRO A 18 14.87 5.38 -8.51
N ILE A 19 15.71 5.11 -7.50
CA ILE A 19 17.06 4.55 -7.69
C ILE A 19 16.97 3.19 -8.37
N VAL A 20 16.16 2.28 -7.82
CA VAL A 20 15.96 0.94 -8.35
C VAL A 20 15.34 1.01 -9.75
N GLY A 21 14.40 1.92 -9.97
CA GLY A 21 13.85 2.22 -11.30
C GLY A 21 14.95 2.61 -12.29
N TYR A 22 15.76 3.61 -11.95
CA TYR A 22 16.86 4.11 -12.78
C TYR A 22 17.87 3.03 -13.17
N TYR A 23 18.30 2.20 -12.20
CA TYR A 23 19.26 1.13 -12.43
C TYR A 23 18.63 -0.08 -13.14
N SER A 24 17.40 -0.44 -12.78
CA SER A 24 16.64 -1.46 -13.50
C SER A 24 16.40 -1.07 -14.94
N ASP A 25 16.20 0.22 -15.22
CA ASP A 25 15.97 0.72 -16.56
C ASP A 25 17.19 0.54 -17.50
N ARG A 26 18.39 0.51 -16.93
CA ARG A 26 19.66 0.38 -17.66
C ARG A 26 20.27 -1.03 -17.59
N CYS A 27 19.57 -1.98 -16.97
CA CYS A 27 20.08 -3.32 -16.80
C CYS A 27 20.05 -4.10 -18.12
N LYS A 28 21.20 -4.62 -18.56
CA LYS A 28 21.36 -5.45 -19.75
C LYS A 28 21.62 -6.94 -19.42
N SER A 29 21.10 -7.40 -18.28
CA SER A 29 21.32 -8.79 -17.84
C SER A 29 20.67 -9.79 -18.79
N ARG A 30 21.29 -10.98 -18.95
CA ARG A 30 20.74 -12.10 -19.73
C ARG A 30 19.37 -12.59 -19.25
N PHE A 31 19.03 -12.28 -18.00
CA PHE A 31 17.77 -12.67 -17.37
C PHE A 31 16.65 -11.65 -17.62
N GLY A 32 16.91 -10.57 -18.36
CA GLY A 32 15.98 -9.46 -18.58
C GLY A 32 16.40 -8.20 -17.82
N LYS A 33 15.65 -7.14 -18.08
CA LYS A 33 15.84 -5.79 -17.58
C LYS A 33 15.27 -5.62 -16.15
N ARG A 34 14.07 -6.16 -15.88
CA ARG A 34 13.39 -6.00 -14.57
C ARG A 34 13.61 -7.18 -13.64
N ARG A 35 13.69 -8.41 -14.17
CA ARG A 35 13.80 -9.66 -13.39
C ARG A 35 14.89 -9.71 -12.31
N PRO A 36 16.15 -9.27 -12.55
CA PRO A 36 17.18 -9.37 -11.52
C PRO A 36 16.85 -8.57 -10.26
N PHE A 37 16.19 -7.42 -10.41
CA PHE A 37 15.78 -6.57 -9.29
C PHE A 37 14.58 -7.16 -8.54
N ILE A 38 13.66 -7.80 -9.26
CA ILE A 38 12.55 -8.56 -8.64
C ILE A 38 13.11 -9.73 -7.82
N ALA A 39 14.07 -10.49 -8.36
CA ALA A 39 14.70 -11.60 -7.65
C ALA A 39 15.46 -11.14 -6.40
N ALA A 40 16.27 -10.09 -6.53
CA ALA A 40 16.98 -9.50 -5.39
C ALA A 40 16.01 -8.95 -4.33
N GLY A 41 14.92 -8.31 -4.77
CA GLY A 41 13.87 -7.78 -3.88
C GLY A 41 13.20 -8.89 -3.08
N ALA A 42 12.77 -9.95 -3.75
CA ALA A 42 12.17 -11.10 -3.10
C ALA A 42 13.12 -11.79 -2.12
N LEU A 43 14.41 -11.90 -2.47
CA LEU A 43 15.43 -12.45 -1.58
C LEU A 43 15.60 -11.59 -0.32
N PHE A 44 15.74 -10.27 -0.45
CA PHE A 44 15.90 -9.41 0.72
C PHE A 44 14.65 -9.32 1.58
N VAL A 45 13.45 -9.36 0.98
CA VAL A 45 12.20 -9.50 1.75
C VAL A 45 12.22 -10.80 2.56
N ALA A 46 12.59 -11.93 1.96
CA ALA A 46 12.67 -13.21 2.66
C ALA A 46 13.69 -13.18 3.82
N LEU A 47 14.86 -12.59 3.61
CA LEU A 47 15.88 -12.42 4.64
C LEU A 47 15.41 -11.49 5.77
N ALA A 48 14.77 -10.37 5.44
CA ALA A 48 14.24 -9.44 6.42
C ALA A 48 13.16 -10.07 7.30
N VAL A 49 12.20 -10.76 6.68
CA VAL A 49 11.14 -11.50 7.39
C VAL A 49 11.74 -12.59 8.27
N PHE A 50 12.79 -13.28 7.83
CA PHE A 50 13.50 -14.27 8.64
C PHE A 50 14.17 -13.65 9.87
N VAL A 51 14.81 -12.48 9.73
CA VAL A 51 15.40 -11.74 10.85
C VAL A 51 14.32 -11.31 11.85
N ILE A 52 13.21 -10.76 11.35
CA ILE A 52 12.07 -10.35 12.19
C ILE A 52 11.49 -11.55 12.94
N SER A 53 11.31 -12.68 12.26
CA SER A 53 10.71 -13.88 12.86
C SER A 53 11.56 -14.52 13.96
N HIS A 54 12.87 -14.26 13.97
CA HIS A 54 13.81 -14.71 15.00
C HIS A 54 14.28 -13.59 15.91
N ALA A 55 13.66 -12.41 15.90
CA ALA A 55 14.13 -11.27 16.69
C ALA A 55 14.18 -11.57 18.20
N ALA A 56 13.21 -12.32 18.73
CA ALA A 56 13.19 -12.75 20.13
C ALA A 56 14.30 -13.76 20.45
N ASP A 57 14.52 -14.74 19.55
CA ASP A 57 15.56 -15.77 19.69
C ASP A 57 16.95 -15.14 19.65
N LEU A 58 17.20 -14.28 18.66
CA LEU A 58 18.46 -13.56 18.51
C LEU A 58 18.70 -12.60 19.67
N GLY A 59 17.67 -11.86 20.10
CA GLY A 59 17.78 -10.97 21.27
C GLY A 59 18.21 -11.73 22.53
N HIS A 60 17.63 -12.92 22.76
CA HIS A 60 18.04 -13.79 23.85
C HIS A 60 19.49 -14.30 23.70
N MET A 61 19.88 -14.73 22.49
CA MET A 61 21.28 -15.12 22.21
C MET A 61 22.28 -13.99 22.44
N PHE A 62 21.89 -12.74 22.14
CA PHE A 62 22.72 -11.56 22.39
C PHE A 62 22.64 -11.08 23.85
N GLY A 63 21.90 -11.79 24.72
CA GLY A 63 21.93 -11.67 26.18
C GLY A 63 20.72 -10.98 26.80
N ASP A 64 19.58 -10.86 26.09
CA ASP A 64 18.33 -10.44 26.73
C ASP A 64 17.88 -11.51 27.74
N SER A 65 17.57 -11.07 28.97
CA SER A 65 17.02 -11.94 30.01
C SER A 65 15.58 -12.33 29.67
N LEU A 66 15.23 -13.60 29.88
CA LEU A 66 13.87 -14.12 29.66
C LEU A 66 12.87 -13.62 30.71
N GLN A 67 13.35 -13.17 31.87
CA GLN A 67 12.55 -12.76 33.03
C GLN A 67 12.21 -11.27 33.03
N GLU A 68 12.96 -10.47 32.26
CA GLU A 68 12.75 -9.02 32.15
C GLU A 68 11.62 -8.70 31.16
N LYS A 69 10.76 -7.74 31.52
CA LYS A 69 9.69 -7.26 30.63
C LYS A 69 10.25 -6.47 29.44
N SER A 70 11.42 -5.85 29.60
CA SER A 70 12.07 -5.09 28.53
C SER A 70 13.16 -5.93 27.86
N ARG A 71 13.04 -6.14 26.55
CA ARG A 71 13.98 -6.92 25.72
C ARG A 71 14.61 -6.01 24.66
N PRO A 72 15.57 -5.15 25.06
CA PRO A 72 16.05 -4.07 24.19
C PRO A 72 16.77 -4.58 22.95
N ARG A 73 17.48 -5.71 23.03
CA ARG A 73 18.22 -6.26 21.88
C ARG A 73 17.25 -6.89 20.88
N ALA A 74 16.24 -7.63 21.35
CA ALA A 74 15.17 -8.14 20.51
C ALA A 74 14.42 -7.00 19.77
N ILE A 75 14.12 -5.91 20.49
CA ILE A 75 13.49 -4.72 19.89
C ILE A 75 14.40 -4.10 18.83
N ALA A 76 15.69 -3.94 19.10
CA ALA A 76 16.64 -3.38 18.13
C ALA A 76 16.73 -4.22 16.85
N ILE A 77 16.82 -5.56 16.98
CA ILE A 77 16.85 -6.49 15.85
C ILE A 77 15.55 -6.43 15.05
N PHE A 78 14.41 -6.37 15.73
CA PHE A 78 13.11 -6.19 15.11
C PHE A 78 13.05 -4.89 14.29
N ILE A 79 13.51 -3.76 14.86
CA ILE A 79 13.51 -2.46 14.17
C ILE A 79 14.42 -2.51 12.93
N ILE A 80 15.62 -3.08 13.04
CA ILE A 80 16.53 -3.22 11.89
C ILE A 80 15.89 -4.10 10.82
N GLY A 81 15.33 -5.24 11.19
CA GLY A 81 14.63 -6.14 10.27
C GLY A 81 13.45 -5.46 9.59
N PHE A 82 12.65 -4.69 10.33
CA PHE A 82 11.52 -3.92 9.81
C PHE A 82 11.95 -2.86 8.78
N TRP A 83 13.05 -2.14 9.03
CA TRP A 83 13.61 -1.20 8.05
C TRP A 83 14.11 -1.89 6.78
N ILE A 84 14.80 -3.02 6.91
CA ILE A 84 15.25 -3.82 5.75
C ILE A 84 14.04 -4.32 4.97
N LEU A 85 12.99 -4.78 5.66
CA LEU A 85 11.75 -5.24 5.03
C LEU A 85 11.11 -4.13 4.20
N ASP A 86 10.99 -2.91 4.73
CA ASP A 86 10.39 -1.79 4.00
C ASP A 86 11.22 -1.36 2.79
N VAL A 87 12.55 -1.30 2.93
CA VAL A 87 13.45 -1.04 1.79
C VAL A 87 13.30 -2.11 0.72
N SER A 88 13.25 -3.38 1.12
CA SER A 88 13.15 -4.53 0.21
C SER A 88 11.79 -4.58 -0.49
N ASN A 89 10.71 -4.28 0.23
CA ASN A 89 9.36 -4.18 -0.33
C ASN A 89 9.28 -3.07 -1.38
N ASN A 90 9.84 -1.89 -1.09
CA ASN A 90 9.88 -0.79 -2.05
C ASN A 90 10.74 -1.13 -3.27
N MET A 91 11.87 -1.83 -3.07
CA MET A 91 12.70 -2.34 -4.15
C MET A 91 11.99 -3.39 -5.02
N LEU A 92 11.14 -4.24 -4.43
CA LEU A 92 10.39 -5.27 -5.15
C LEU A 92 9.19 -4.67 -5.92
N GLN A 93 8.42 -3.79 -5.28
CA GLN A 93 7.18 -3.25 -5.84
C GLN A 93 7.40 -2.39 -7.09
N GLY A 94 8.47 -1.59 -7.12
CA GLY A 94 8.77 -0.69 -8.26
C GLY A 94 8.95 -1.44 -9.58
N PRO A 95 9.95 -2.34 -9.70
CA PRO A 95 10.19 -3.17 -10.88
C PRO A 95 9.00 -4.06 -11.26
N CYS A 96 8.25 -4.62 -10.28
CA CYS A 96 7.05 -5.41 -10.57
C CYS A 96 5.97 -4.57 -11.27
N ARG A 97 5.70 -3.35 -10.79
CA ARG A 97 4.74 -2.44 -11.43
C ARG A 97 5.23 -1.97 -12.80
N ALA A 98 6.51 -1.66 -12.92
CA ALA A 98 7.12 -1.29 -14.20
C ALA A 98 7.00 -2.44 -15.22
N LEU A 99 7.26 -3.68 -14.80
CA LEU A 99 7.10 -4.87 -15.65
C LEU A 99 5.65 -5.07 -16.11
N LEU A 100 4.66 -4.86 -15.23
CA LEU A 100 3.24 -4.91 -15.62
C LEU A 100 2.87 -3.84 -16.66
N ALA A 101 3.42 -2.63 -16.53
CA ALA A 101 3.25 -1.56 -17.51
C ALA A 101 3.96 -1.90 -18.84
N ASP A 102 5.19 -2.41 -18.79
CA ASP A 102 5.98 -2.83 -19.95
C ASP A 102 5.23 -3.93 -20.75
N LEU A 103 4.61 -4.90 -20.06
CA LEU A 103 3.80 -5.97 -20.68
C LEU A 103 2.47 -5.47 -21.27
N SER A 104 1.96 -4.34 -20.78
CA SER A 104 0.70 -3.75 -21.28
C SER A 104 0.92 -2.94 -22.57
N ALA A 105 2.17 -2.67 -22.96
CA ALA A 105 2.60 -2.17 -24.27
C ALA A 105 1.76 -1.01 -24.85
N GLY A 106 1.50 0.02 -24.03
CA GLY A 106 0.79 1.24 -24.47
C GLY A 106 -0.72 1.10 -24.67
N ASP A 107 -1.28 -0.10 -24.48
CA ASP A 107 -2.73 -0.33 -24.51
C ASP A 107 -3.33 0.12 -23.16
N GLN A 108 -4.10 1.21 -23.20
CA GLN A 108 -4.78 1.77 -22.02
C GLN A 108 -5.74 0.75 -21.37
N ARG A 109 -6.42 -0.08 -22.16
CA ARG A 109 -7.34 -1.09 -21.65
C ARG A 109 -6.58 -2.19 -20.92
N LYS A 110 -5.46 -2.67 -21.48
CA LYS A 110 -4.59 -3.65 -20.81
C LYS A 110 -3.96 -3.07 -19.56
N THR A 111 -3.48 -1.84 -19.59
CA THR A 111 -2.88 -1.16 -18.43
C THR A 111 -3.89 -1.03 -17.28
N SER A 112 -5.12 -0.58 -17.57
CA SER A 112 -6.20 -0.52 -16.59
C SER A 112 -6.54 -1.91 -16.01
N MET A 113 -6.63 -2.93 -16.87
CA MET A 113 -6.87 -4.31 -16.43
C MET A 113 -5.73 -4.86 -15.56
N SER A 114 -4.48 -4.58 -15.91
CA SER A 114 -3.29 -4.97 -15.14
C SER A 114 -3.32 -4.35 -13.75
N ASN A 115 -3.67 -3.06 -13.63
CA ASN A 115 -3.78 -2.40 -12.32
C ASN A 115 -4.96 -2.91 -11.48
N ALA A 116 -6.08 -3.25 -12.12
CA ALA A 116 -7.22 -3.90 -11.48
C ALA A 116 -6.84 -5.28 -10.92
N LEU A 117 -6.17 -6.11 -11.72
CA LEU A 117 -5.67 -7.43 -11.29
C LEU A 117 -4.61 -7.32 -10.21
N PHE A 118 -3.70 -6.34 -10.30
CA PHE A 118 -2.74 -6.05 -9.23
C PHE A 118 -3.45 -5.76 -7.91
N SER A 119 -4.49 -4.92 -7.94
CA SER A 119 -5.30 -4.59 -6.76
C SER A 119 -6.08 -5.79 -6.22
N PHE A 120 -6.58 -6.64 -7.11
CA PHE A 120 -7.25 -7.89 -6.74
C PHE A 120 -6.32 -8.86 -6.01
N PHE A 121 -5.11 -9.09 -6.54
CA PHE A 121 -4.14 -9.97 -5.88
C PHE A 121 -3.57 -9.37 -4.59
N MET A 122 -3.45 -8.04 -4.50
CA MET A 122 -3.19 -7.36 -3.22
C MET A 122 -4.29 -7.66 -2.19
N ALA A 123 -5.55 -7.65 -2.62
CA ALA A 123 -6.69 -8.00 -1.77
C ALA A 123 -6.62 -9.44 -1.25
N ILE A 124 -6.27 -10.40 -2.12
CA ILE A 124 -6.05 -11.80 -1.73
C ILE A 124 -4.92 -11.89 -0.70
N GLY A 125 -3.79 -11.21 -0.93
CA GLY A 125 -2.68 -11.17 0.01
C GLY A 125 -3.10 -10.64 1.40
N ASN A 126 -3.88 -9.55 1.43
CA ASN A 126 -4.41 -9.00 2.67
C ASN A 126 -5.34 -9.98 3.40
N ILE A 127 -6.26 -10.63 2.69
CA ILE A 127 -7.17 -11.63 3.28
C ILE A 127 -6.36 -12.77 3.90
N LEU A 128 -5.40 -13.32 3.16
CA LEU A 128 -4.54 -14.40 3.66
C LEU A 128 -3.73 -13.95 4.88
N GLY A 129 -3.18 -12.73 4.87
CA GLY A 129 -2.43 -12.16 5.99
C GLY A 129 -3.29 -11.98 7.24
N TYR A 130 -4.46 -11.36 7.11
CA TYR A 130 -5.38 -11.17 8.25
C TYR A 130 -5.94 -12.50 8.77
N ALA A 131 -6.26 -13.45 7.88
CA ALA A 131 -6.72 -14.78 8.26
C ALA A 131 -5.63 -15.58 9.00
N ALA A 132 -4.40 -15.57 8.49
CA ALA A 132 -3.27 -16.25 9.13
C ALA A 132 -2.92 -15.62 10.49
N GLY A 133 -2.96 -14.28 10.59
CA GLY A 133 -2.73 -13.55 11.84
C GLY A 133 -3.83 -13.76 12.88
N SER A 134 -5.06 -14.04 12.46
CA SER A 134 -6.20 -14.29 13.37
C SER A 134 -6.31 -15.74 13.83
N TYR A 135 -5.50 -16.66 13.30
CA TYR A 135 -5.57 -18.08 13.64
C TYR A 135 -4.49 -18.45 14.67
N ASP A 136 -4.90 -18.77 15.89
CA ASP A 136 -3.97 -19.04 17.01
C ASP A 136 -3.28 -20.42 16.96
N GLY A 137 -3.68 -21.31 16.05
CA GLY A 137 -3.20 -22.70 16.01
C GLY A 137 -2.00 -22.96 15.08
N LEU A 138 -1.48 -21.94 14.40
CA LEU A 138 -0.46 -22.10 13.35
C LEU A 138 0.88 -22.62 13.91
N HIS A 139 1.21 -22.29 15.16
CA HIS A 139 2.38 -22.80 15.87
C HIS A 139 2.39 -24.34 16.04
N LYS A 140 1.21 -25.00 16.00
CA LYS A 140 1.12 -26.46 16.10
C LYS A 140 1.54 -27.19 14.83
N ILE A 141 1.38 -26.54 13.67
CA ILE A 141 1.76 -27.09 12.36
C ILE A 141 3.29 -27.07 12.21
N PHE A 142 3.94 -26.07 12.80
CA PHE A 142 5.38 -25.87 12.77
C PHE A 142 5.96 -25.88 14.19
N PRO A 143 6.04 -27.04 14.87
CA PRO A 143 6.44 -27.10 16.28
C PRO A 143 7.87 -26.59 16.55
N PHE A 144 8.71 -26.47 15.51
CA PHE A 144 10.05 -25.87 15.62
C PHE A 144 10.03 -24.35 15.86
N THR A 145 8.88 -23.69 15.72
CA THR A 145 8.76 -22.25 15.96
C THR A 145 8.62 -21.91 17.44
N ASP A 146 8.25 -22.88 18.28
CA ASP A 146 8.17 -22.73 19.73
C ASP A 146 9.56 -22.85 20.37
N THR A 147 10.03 -21.77 21.01
CA THR A 147 11.35 -21.70 21.63
C THR A 147 11.23 -21.13 23.04
N LYS A 148 12.26 -21.33 23.87
CA LYS A 148 12.27 -20.78 25.24
C LYS A 148 12.16 -19.25 25.29
N ALA A 149 12.53 -18.56 24.22
CA ALA A 149 12.53 -17.09 24.12
C ALA A 149 11.23 -16.52 23.53
N CYS A 150 10.44 -17.34 22.83
CA CYS A 150 9.30 -16.94 22.02
C CYS A 150 8.04 -17.57 22.61
N ASP A 151 7.08 -16.74 23.04
CA ASP A 151 5.80 -17.24 23.55
C ASP A 151 4.90 -17.78 22.43
N LYS A 152 3.73 -18.33 22.77
CA LYS A 152 2.80 -18.91 21.78
C LYS A 152 2.39 -17.93 20.69
N TYR A 153 2.22 -16.65 21.03
CA TYR A 153 1.89 -15.59 20.07
C TYR A 153 3.05 -15.33 19.11
N CYS A 154 4.27 -15.19 19.64
CA CYS A 154 5.49 -15.08 18.86
C CYS A 154 5.70 -16.30 17.95
N ALA A 155 5.49 -17.52 18.45
CA ALA A 155 5.63 -18.76 17.68
C ALA A 155 4.60 -18.85 16.54
N ASN A 156 3.36 -18.40 16.80
CA ASN A 156 2.31 -18.33 15.80
C ASN A 156 2.64 -17.33 14.67
N LEU A 157 3.16 -16.17 15.05
CA LEU A 157 3.61 -15.12 14.12
C LEU A 157 4.82 -15.58 13.30
N LYS A 158 5.77 -16.28 13.92
CA LYS A 158 6.92 -16.92 13.26
C LYS A 158 6.46 -17.95 12.23
N SER A 159 5.48 -18.79 12.55
CA SER A 159 4.86 -19.73 11.59
C SER A 159 4.23 -19.00 10.40
N CYS A 160 3.51 -17.90 10.63
CA CYS A 160 2.90 -17.09 9.56
C CYS A 160 3.98 -16.56 8.60
N PHE A 161 5.08 -16.04 9.15
CA PHE A 161 6.20 -15.53 8.35
C PHE A 161 6.89 -16.60 7.50
N PHE A 162 7.03 -17.83 7.99
CA PHE A 162 7.54 -18.94 7.18
C PHE A 162 6.63 -19.25 5.98
N ILE A 163 5.32 -19.28 6.19
CA ILE A 163 4.35 -19.46 5.10
C ILE A 163 4.48 -18.31 4.10
N SER A 164 4.60 -17.06 4.57
CA SER A 164 4.79 -15.90 3.70
C SER A 164 6.08 -15.97 2.87
N ILE A 165 7.20 -16.41 3.47
CA ILE A 165 8.47 -16.60 2.74
C ILE A 165 8.32 -17.68 1.67
N ALA A 166 7.72 -18.83 2.01
CA ALA A 166 7.51 -19.92 1.06
C ALA A 166 6.61 -19.48 -0.11
N LEU A 167 5.53 -18.76 0.19
CA LEU A 167 4.63 -18.22 -0.83
C LEU A 167 5.35 -17.19 -1.72
N LEU A 168 6.10 -16.26 -1.13
CA LEU A 168 6.88 -15.27 -1.87
C LEU A 168 7.90 -15.95 -2.79
N ALA A 169 8.67 -16.90 -2.27
CA ALA A 169 9.68 -17.62 -3.04
C ALA A 169 9.05 -18.39 -4.21
N CYS A 170 7.92 -19.07 -3.97
CA CYS A 170 7.17 -19.78 -5.01
C CYS A 170 6.66 -18.82 -6.10
N LEU A 171 5.94 -17.77 -5.70
CA LEU A 171 5.35 -16.81 -6.64
C LEU A 171 6.42 -16.02 -7.40
N ALA A 172 7.48 -15.57 -6.73
CA ALA A 172 8.59 -14.88 -7.38
C ALA A 172 9.29 -15.80 -8.38
N THR A 173 9.56 -17.05 -8.00
CA THR A 173 10.18 -18.04 -8.91
C THR A 173 9.29 -18.31 -10.12
N MET A 174 7.99 -18.54 -9.91
CA MET A 174 7.04 -18.71 -11.00
C MET A 174 7.00 -17.48 -11.91
N ALA A 175 6.92 -16.28 -11.35
CA ALA A 175 6.92 -15.04 -12.14
C ALA A 175 8.22 -14.90 -12.97
N LEU A 176 9.38 -15.15 -12.36
CA LEU A 176 10.68 -15.02 -13.03
C LEU A 176 10.92 -16.05 -14.14
N ILE A 177 10.29 -17.23 -14.03
CA ILE A 177 10.38 -18.30 -15.03
C ILE A 177 9.35 -18.09 -16.16
N TYR A 178 8.08 -17.87 -15.82
CA TYR A 178 6.98 -17.87 -16.79
C TYR A 178 6.79 -16.52 -17.49
N VAL A 179 7.05 -15.40 -16.83
CA VAL A 179 6.80 -14.07 -17.40
C VAL A 179 7.96 -13.68 -18.32
N LYS A 180 7.80 -13.89 -19.63
CA LYS A 180 8.80 -13.53 -20.64
C LYS A 180 8.92 -12.02 -20.82
N GLU A 181 10.13 -11.49 -20.63
CA GLU A 181 10.47 -10.12 -21.02
C GLU A 181 10.89 -10.17 -22.49
N ASN A 182 10.09 -9.56 -23.37
CA ASN A 182 10.53 -9.32 -24.74
C ASN A 182 11.47 -8.13 -24.69
N ILE A 183 12.78 -8.38 -24.66
CA ILE A 183 13.78 -7.32 -24.80
C ILE A 183 13.61 -6.77 -26.22
N PRO A 184 13.21 -5.52 -26.43
CA PRO A 184 13.25 -4.95 -27.76
C PRO A 184 14.72 -4.87 -28.16
N SER A 185 15.11 -5.69 -29.14
CA SER A 185 16.47 -5.72 -29.72
C SER A 185 16.88 -4.37 -30.35
N SER A 186 16.01 -3.36 -30.34
CA SER A 186 16.28 -2.00 -30.81
C SER A 186 17.28 -1.22 -29.95
N SER A 187 17.67 -1.71 -28.77
CA SER A 187 18.79 -1.12 -28.00
C SER A 187 20.19 -1.61 -28.43
N LEU A 188 20.25 -2.50 -29.43
CA LEU A 188 21.50 -3.02 -30.01
C LEU A 188 21.69 -2.67 -31.49
N ALA A 189 20.74 -1.96 -32.11
CA ALA A 189 20.87 -1.49 -33.47
C ALA A 189 21.48 -0.08 -33.46
N THR A 190 22.76 -0.02 -33.81
CA THR A 190 23.43 1.16 -34.39
C THR A 190 22.47 1.84 -35.37
N PRO A 191 22.37 3.20 -35.40
CA PRO A 191 21.50 3.86 -36.35
C PRO A 191 22.07 3.69 -37.78
N GLU A 192 21.59 2.69 -38.51
CA GLU A 192 21.86 2.59 -39.95
C GLU A 192 20.98 3.59 -40.70
N ASN A 193 21.68 4.62 -41.16
CA ASN A 193 21.39 5.53 -42.24
C ASN A 193 20.56 4.92 -43.40
N LYS A 194 19.36 5.44 -43.64
CA LYS A 194 18.73 5.51 -44.97
C LYS A 194 18.04 6.87 -45.13
N GLY A 195 18.62 7.71 -46.01
CA GLY A 195 18.15 9.05 -46.39
C GLY A 195 16.73 9.08 -46.98
N SER A 196 16.09 10.23 -47.11
CA SER A 196 16.52 11.31 -48.01
C SER A 196 15.79 12.64 -47.71
N GLY A 197 16.56 13.74 -47.61
CA GLY A 197 16.25 15.12 -48.04
C GLY A 197 15.05 15.87 -47.44
N GLU A 198 15.28 16.85 -46.56
CA GLU A 198 15.46 18.28 -46.90
C GLU A 198 15.64 19.14 -45.63
N ASN A 199 16.46 20.18 -45.77
CA ASN A 199 17.05 20.99 -44.70
C ASN A 199 16.06 21.91 -43.98
N LEU A 200 16.15 22.00 -42.65
CA LEU A 200 15.95 23.27 -41.93
C LEU A 200 16.69 23.27 -40.57
N SER A 201 17.82 23.98 -40.56
CA SER A 201 18.47 24.70 -39.44
C SER A 201 18.32 24.15 -38.01
N ASP A 202 19.36 23.42 -37.60
CA ASP A 202 20.22 23.71 -36.44
C ASP A 202 19.57 24.41 -35.23
N ASP A 203 19.06 23.59 -34.31
CA ASP A 203 19.25 23.76 -32.86
C ASP A 203 19.53 22.35 -32.32
N SER A 204 20.76 21.91 -32.55
CA SER A 204 21.30 20.67 -32.04
C SER A 204 21.44 20.76 -30.52
N VAL A 205 20.40 20.33 -29.79
CA VAL A 205 20.56 19.96 -28.38
C VAL A 205 21.46 18.73 -28.36
N GLU A 206 22.75 18.96 -28.12
CA GLU A 206 23.73 17.92 -27.82
C GLU A 206 23.14 16.96 -26.79
N GLU A 207 22.95 15.69 -27.18
CA GLU A 207 22.85 14.56 -26.25
C GLU A 207 24.22 14.42 -25.56
N GLY A 208 24.47 15.29 -24.59
CA GLY A 208 25.55 15.16 -23.64
C GLY A 208 25.24 14.01 -22.69
N ASP A 209 25.91 12.88 -22.92
CA ASP A 209 26.25 11.89 -21.89
C ASP A 209 27.08 12.57 -20.78
N GLY A 210 26.39 13.38 -19.97
CA GLY A 210 26.96 14.24 -18.95
C GLY A 210 26.31 13.95 -17.62
N GLY A 211 26.68 12.83 -17.00
CA GLY A 211 26.93 12.69 -15.55
C GLY A 211 26.01 13.35 -14.52
N LEU A 212 24.73 13.67 -14.77
CA LEU A 212 23.85 14.05 -13.68
C LEU A 212 23.55 12.79 -12.84
N PRO A 213 23.86 12.78 -11.52
CA PRO A 213 23.47 11.69 -10.65
C PRO A 213 21.96 11.45 -10.75
N CYS A 214 21.49 10.22 -10.50
CA CYS A 214 20.08 9.82 -10.52
C CYS A 214 19.13 10.92 -9.96
N PHE A 215 19.53 11.58 -8.87
CA PHE A 215 18.81 12.68 -8.24
C PHE A 215 18.69 13.95 -9.09
N GLY A 216 19.71 14.31 -9.87
CA GLY A 216 19.68 15.46 -10.79
C GLY A 216 18.68 15.25 -11.93
N GLN A 217 18.63 14.04 -12.50
CA GLN A 217 17.62 13.69 -13.52
C GLN A 217 16.21 13.64 -12.93
N MET A 218 16.04 13.12 -11.71
CA MET A 218 14.75 13.14 -11.01
C MET A 218 14.27 14.57 -10.75
N PHE A 219 15.14 15.45 -10.25
CA PHE A 219 14.78 16.85 -9.97
C PHE A 219 14.46 17.63 -11.24
N GLY A 220 15.16 17.36 -12.35
CA GLY A 220 14.81 17.86 -13.67
C GLY A 220 13.41 17.42 -14.09
N ALA A 221 13.08 16.13 -13.97
CA ALA A 221 11.77 15.59 -14.31
C ALA A 221 10.61 16.21 -13.51
N PHE A 222 10.84 16.61 -12.25
CA PHE A 222 9.84 17.35 -11.47
C PHE A 222 9.56 18.74 -12.04
N ARG A 223 10.59 19.43 -12.53
CA ARG A 223 10.46 20.76 -13.12
C ARG A 223 9.66 20.72 -14.42
N ASP A 224 9.74 19.61 -15.15
CA ASP A 224 9.09 19.42 -16.45
C ASP A 224 7.64 18.89 -16.33
N LEU A 225 7.10 18.75 -15.12
CA LEU A 225 5.74 18.28 -14.90
C LEU A 225 4.69 19.28 -15.41
N LYS A 226 3.84 18.82 -16.32
CA LYS A 226 2.70 19.58 -16.85
C LYS A 226 1.67 19.86 -15.74
N ARG A 227 0.94 20.99 -15.85
CA ARG A 227 -0.12 21.41 -14.91
C ARG A 227 -1.13 20.30 -14.53
N PRO A 228 -1.63 19.44 -15.45
CA PRO A 228 -2.46 18.29 -15.10
C PRO A 228 -1.84 17.33 -14.08
N MET A 229 -0.53 17.09 -14.16
CA MET A 229 0.15 16.19 -13.24
C MET A 229 0.22 16.81 -11.83
N TRP A 230 0.52 18.11 -11.71
CA TRP A 230 0.50 18.80 -10.42
C TRP A 230 -0.85 18.75 -9.72
N ILE A 231 -1.95 18.87 -10.49
CA ILE A 231 -3.31 18.71 -9.94
C ILE A 231 -3.53 17.29 -9.45
N LEU A 232 -3.10 16.27 -10.22
CA LEU A 232 -3.20 14.86 -9.81
C LEU A 232 -2.37 14.57 -8.54
N LEU A 233 -1.17 15.13 -8.42
CA LEU A 233 -0.34 15.04 -7.21
C LEU A 233 -1.08 15.64 -6.00
N LEU A 234 -1.67 16.83 -6.16
CA LEU A 234 -2.41 17.50 -5.09
C LEU A 234 -3.65 16.71 -4.65
N VAL A 235 -4.48 16.25 -5.60
CA VAL A 235 -5.67 15.44 -5.32
C VAL A 235 -5.29 14.17 -4.59
N THR A 236 -4.22 13.51 -5.03
CA THR A 236 -3.75 12.29 -4.37
C THR A 236 -3.18 12.58 -2.97
N CYS A 237 -2.45 13.69 -2.81
CA CYS A 237 -1.93 14.11 -1.52
C CYS A 237 -3.05 14.26 -0.48
N LEU A 238 -4.13 14.96 -0.84
CA LEU A 238 -5.30 15.13 0.02
C LEU A 238 -6.04 13.81 0.28
N ASN A 239 -6.18 12.94 -0.73
CA ASN A 239 -6.73 11.60 -0.53
C ASN A 239 -5.91 10.82 0.50
N TRP A 240 -4.58 10.93 0.46
CA TRP A 240 -3.69 10.21 1.35
C TRP A 240 -3.78 10.71 2.79
N ILE A 241 -3.86 12.04 2.98
CA ILE A 241 -4.19 12.65 4.28
C ILE A 241 -5.54 12.13 4.79
N GLY A 242 -6.51 11.94 3.90
CA GLY A 242 -7.80 11.32 4.20
C GLY A 242 -7.69 9.89 4.77
N TRP A 243 -6.86 9.06 4.13
CA TRP A 243 -6.68 7.66 4.51
C TRP A 243 -5.80 7.42 5.71
N PHE A 244 -4.83 8.30 5.96
CA PHE A 244 -3.81 8.08 6.96
C PHE A 244 -4.36 7.81 8.37
N PRO A 245 -5.29 8.62 8.92
CA PRO A 245 -5.89 8.35 10.22
C PRO A 245 -6.49 6.96 10.30
N PHE A 246 -7.25 6.56 9.28
CA PHE A 246 -7.86 5.24 9.25
C PHE A 246 -6.80 4.14 9.18
N VAL A 247 -5.79 4.26 8.33
CA VAL A 247 -4.74 3.24 8.19
C VAL A 247 -3.98 3.00 9.50
N LEU A 248 -3.66 4.07 10.25
CA LEU A 248 -2.93 3.93 11.51
C LEU A 248 -3.79 3.52 12.70
N PHE A 249 -5.01 4.04 12.78
CA PHE A 249 -5.80 3.96 14.00
C PHE A 249 -7.03 3.05 13.89
N ASN A 250 -7.32 2.40 12.76
CA ASN A 250 -8.57 1.61 12.63
C ASN A 250 -8.69 0.45 13.65
N THR A 251 -7.64 -0.34 13.87
CA THR A 251 -7.67 -1.47 14.82
C THR A 251 -7.61 -0.98 16.26
N ASP A 252 -6.84 0.08 16.51
CA ASP A 252 -6.79 0.75 17.81
C ASP A 252 -8.14 1.40 18.17
N TRP A 253 -8.81 2.03 17.20
CA TRP A 253 -10.18 2.55 17.32
C TRP A 253 -11.17 1.43 17.65
N MET A 254 -11.06 0.26 17.00
CA MET A 254 -11.91 -0.88 17.33
C MET A 254 -11.64 -1.40 18.76
N GLY A 255 -10.38 -1.41 19.20
CA GLY A 255 -9.97 -1.82 20.55
C GLY A 255 -10.40 -0.86 21.65
N LYS A 256 -10.05 0.43 21.52
CA LYS A 256 -10.29 1.46 22.54
C LYS A 256 -11.69 2.06 22.48
N GLU A 257 -12.12 2.47 21.30
CA GLU A 257 -13.34 3.28 21.17
C GLU A 257 -14.59 2.41 21.04
N VAL A 258 -14.53 1.35 20.23
CA VAL A 258 -15.69 0.46 20.02
C VAL A 258 -15.83 -0.54 21.16
N TYR A 259 -14.73 -1.20 21.56
CA TYR A 259 -14.74 -2.20 22.63
C TYR A 259 -14.50 -1.61 24.03
N GLY A 260 -14.01 -0.37 24.15
CA GLY A 260 -13.78 0.28 25.45
C GLY A 260 -12.56 -0.22 26.21
N GLY A 261 -11.65 -0.97 25.56
CA GLY A 261 -10.53 -1.60 26.22
C GLY A 261 -9.30 -0.71 26.38
N THR A 262 -8.50 -0.98 27.41
CA THR A 262 -7.22 -0.32 27.68
C THR A 262 -6.04 -1.21 27.26
N VAL A 263 -4.96 -0.59 26.75
CA VAL A 263 -3.79 -1.35 26.27
C VAL A 263 -3.06 -2.00 27.43
N GLY A 264 -2.90 -3.33 27.38
CA GLY A 264 -2.20 -4.10 28.42
C GLY A 264 -3.04 -4.44 29.65
N GLU A 265 -4.33 -4.12 29.62
CA GLU A 265 -5.29 -4.41 30.69
C GLU A 265 -6.54 -5.11 30.14
N GLY A 266 -7.05 -6.10 30.87
CA GLY A 266 -8.24 -6.84 30.47
C GLY A 266 -8.09 -7.58 29.14
N ASN A 267 -9.23 -7.99 28.58
CA ASN A 267 -9.32 -8.67 27.30
C ASN A 267 -10.09 -7.83 26.25
N ALA A 268 -10.82 -6.79 26.64
CA ALA A 268 -11.65 -6.01 25.70
C ALA A 268 -10.81 -5.37 24.58
N TYR A 269 -9.64 -4.82 24.89
CA TYR A 269 -8.78 -4.20 23.88
C TYR A 269 -8.33 -5.23 22.83
N ASN A 270 -7.79 -6.36 23.28
CA ASN A 270 -7.33 -7.44 22.39
C ASN A 270 -8.48 -8.02 21.56
N ASN A 271 -9.65 -8.21 22.17
CA ASN A 271 -10.86 -8.66 21.48
C ASN A 271 -11.32 -7.65 20.41
N GLY A 272 -11.23 -6.35 20.70
CA GLY A 272 -11.53 -5.29 19.74
C GLY A 272 -10.51 -5.22 18.61
N VAL A 273 -9.21 -5.39 18.89
CA VAL A 273 -8.17 -5.49 17.86
C VAL A 273 -8.41 -6.69 16.94
N HIS A 274 -8.77 -7.87 17.49
CA HIS A 274 -9.14 -9.05 16.70
C HIS A 274 -10.39 -8.79 15.85
N ALA A 275 -11.41 -8.12 16.40
CA ALA A 275 -12.59 -7.71 15.63
C ALA A 275 -12.26 -6.68 14.54
N GLY A 276 -11.27 -5.82 14.77
CA GLY A 276 -10.75 -4.86 13.79
C GLY A 276 -10.02 -5.57 12.65
N ALA A 277 -9.21 -6.60 12.97
CA ALA A 277 -8.58 -7.46 11.96
C ALA A 277 -9.61 -8.20 11.10
N LEU A 278 -10.71 -8.69 11.70
CA LEU A 278 -11.85 -9.22 10.95
C LEU A 278 -12.48 -8.16 10.04
N GLY A 279 -12.63 -6.93 10.52
CA GLY A 279 -13.06 -5.78 9.71
C GLY A 279 -12.16 -5.54 8.50
N LEU A 280 -10.84 -5.51 8.69
CA LEU A 280 -9.86 -5.37 7.62
C LEU A 280 -9.89 -6.54 6.61
N MET A 281 -10.20 -7.75 7.06
CA MET A 281 -10.43 -8.89 6.18
C MET A 281 -11.68 -8.68 5.31
N ILE A 282 -12.81 -8.26 5.90
CA ILE A 282 -14.03 -7.94 5.15
C ILE A 282 -13.78 -6.80 4.16
N GLN A 283 -13.07 -5.76 4.59
CA GLN A 283 -12.63 -4.65 3.73
C GLN A 283 -11.85 -5.18 2.52
N SER A 284 -10.94 -6.13 2.74
CA SER A 284 -10.12 -6.73 1.69
C SER A 284 -10.95 -7.58 0.73
N ILE A 285 -12.00 -8.27 1.20
CA ILE A 285 -12.94 -8.99 0.33
C ILE A 285 -13.66 -8.01 -0.60
N VAL A 286 -14.22 -6.93 -0.06
CA VAL A 286 -14.91 -5.91 -0.88
C VAL A 286 -13.93 -5.25 -1.85
N LEU A 287 -12.72 -4.93 -1.39
CA LEU A 287 -11.64 -4.41 -2.22
C LEU A 287 -11.40 -5.31 -3.46
N GLY A 288 -11.24 -6.62 -3.24
CA GLY A 288 -10.98 -7.56 -4.34
C GLY A 288 -12.13 -7.59 -5.34
N VAL A 289 -13.38 -7.72 -4.86
CA VAL A 289 -14.55 -7.75 -5.75
C VAL A 289 -14.68 -6.46 -6.55
N VAL A 290 -14.56 -5.30 -5.90
CA VAL A 290 -14.69 -3.99 -6.55
C VAL A 290 -13.53 -3.73 -7.53
N SER A 291 -12.32 -4.21 -7.25
CA SER A 291 -11.17 -4.02 -8.14
C SER A 291 -11.37 -4.63 -9.53
N LEU A 292 -12.08 -5.76 -9.64
CA LEU A 292 -12.41 -6.38 -10.92
C LEU A 292 -13.47 -5.57 -11.70
N GLY A 293 -14.30 -4.81 -10.98
CA GLY A 293 -15.39 -4.00 -11.52
C GLY A 293 -15.02 -2.56 -11.89
N VAL A 294 -13.80 -2.07 -11.59
CA VAL A 294 -13.45 -0.64 -11.71
C VAL A 294 -13.79 -0.04 -13.07
N ASN A 295 -13.52 -0.76 -14.16
CA ASN A 295 -13.82 -0.27 -15.52
C ASN A 295 -15.33 -0.09 -15.78
N VAL A 296 -16.16 -0.98 -15.23
CA VAL A 296 -17.63 -0.90 -15.34
C VAL A 296 -18.15 0.25 -14.48
N LEU A 297 -17.69 0.34 -13.24
CA LEU A 297 -18.04 1.44 -12.33
C LEU A 297 -17.66 2.80 -12.94
N ALA A 298 -16.45 2.92 -13.50
CA ALA A 298 -15.98 4.15 -14.12
C ALA A 298 -16.87 4.57 -15.29
N ARG A 299 -17.30 3.64 -16.14
CA ARG A 299 -18.21 3.94 -17.25
C ARG A 299 -19.60 4.33 -16.76
N GLY A 300 -20.11 3.67 -15.72
CA GLY A 300 -21.45 3.93 -15.17
C GLY A 300 -21.63 5.31 -14.55
N VAL A 301 -20.58 5.87 -13.95
CA VAL A 301 -20.64 7.18 -13.27
C VAL A 301 -20.13 8.36 -14.11
N GLY A 302 -19.90 8.15 -15.41
CA GLY A 302 -19.45 9.22 -16.32
C GLY A 302 -17.93 9.45 -16.36
N GLY A 303 -17.14 8.45 -15.96
CA GLY A 303 -15.68 8.41 -16.11
C GLY A 303 -14.89 8.26 -14.81
N VAL A 304 -13.58 8.04 -14.95
CA VAL A 304 -12.64 7.83 -13.83
C VAL A 304 -12.61 9.02 -12.87
N LYS A 305 -12.74 10.24 -13.41
CA LYS A 305 -12.75 11.50 -12.64
C LYS A 305 -13.93 11.56 -11.66
N MET A 306 -15.14 11.25 -12.14
CA MET A 306 -16.34 11.23 -11.31
C MET A 306 -16.29 10.08 -10.32
N LEU A 307 -15.80 8.90 -10.75
CA LEU A 307 -15.61 7.76 -9.87
C LEU A 307 -14.69 8.11 -8.69
N TRP A 308 -13.53 8.72 -8.96
CA TRP A 308 -12.61 9.16 -7.91
C TRP A 308 -13.26 10.16 -6.94
N GLY A 309 -14.01 11.12 -7.48
CA GLY A 309 -14.78 12.08 -6.68
C GLY A 309 -15.76 11.41 -5.72
N ILE A 310 -16.62 10.55 -6.27
CA ILE A 310 -17.66 9.84 -5.51
C ILE A 310 -17.05 8.99 -4.40
N VAL A 311 -16.00 8.21 -4.69
CA VAL A 311 -15.41 7.34 -3.67
C VAL A 311 -14.66 8.13 -2.59
N ASN A 312 -14.15 9.32 -2.89
CA ASN A 312 -13.56 10.21 -1.89
C ASN A 312 -14.62 10.82 -0.97
N PHE A 313 -15.80 11.16 -1.49
CA PHE A 313 -16.93 11.55 -0.64
C PHE A 313 -17.43 10.38 0.22
N LEU A 314 -17.49 9.17 -0.36
CA LEU A 314 -17.83 7.97 0.40
C LEU A 314 -16.85 7.75 1.56
N LEU A 315 -15.54 7.90 1.31
CA LEU A 315 -14.53 7.89 2.36
C LEU A 315 -14.80 8.95 3.43
N ALA A 316 -15.06 10.19 3.05
CA ALA A 316 -15.35 11.27 4.00
C ALA A 316 -16.55 10.95 4.90
N ILE A 317 -17.63 10.42 4.31
CA ILE A 317 -18.83 10.01 5.03
C ILE A 317 -18.50 8.85 5.99
N CYS A 318 -17.78 7.83 5.53
CA CYS A 318 -17.37 6.72 6.39
C CYS A 318 -16.51 7.19 7.57
N LEU A 319 -15.56 8.10 7.34
CA LEU A 319 -14.74 8.67 8.42
C LEU A 319 -15.60 9.46 9.42
N ALA A 320 -16.59 10.23 8.96
CA ALA A 320 -17.53 10.90 9.86
C ALA A 320 -18.41 9.90 10.64
N LEU A 321 -18.85 8.81 10.01
CA LEU A 321 -19.64 7.75 10.65
C LEU A 321 -18.88 7.03 11.78
N THR A 322 -17.55 7.02 11.76
CA THR A 322 -16.78 6.46 12.89
C THR A 322 -17.10 7.15 14.21
N MET A 323 -17.38 8.46 14.19
CA MET A 323 -17.78 9.22 15.37
C MET A 323 -19.13 8.76 15.93
N LEU A 324 -20.09 8.55 15.03
CA LEU A 324 -21.41 8.08 15.41
C LEU A 324 -21.34 6.69 16.02
N ILE A 325 -20.52 5.80 15.46
CA ILE A 325 -20.29 4.46 16.02
C ILE A 325 -19.60 4.55 17.38
N THR A 326 -18.59 5.41 17.55
CA THR A 326 -17.94 5.62 18.86
C THR A 326 -18.94 6.12 19.91
N ASN A 327 -19.74 7.12 19.57
CA ASN A 327 -20.75 7.67 20.48
C ASN A 327 -21.81 6.62 20.86
N MET A 328 -22.27 5.82 19.89
CA MET A 328 -23.16 4.69 20.16
C MET A 328 -22.50 3.62 21.05
N ALA A 329 -21.21 3.34 20.84
CA ALA A 329 -20.45 2.38 21.63
C ALA A 329 -20.31 2.84 23.08
N GLU A 330 -20.04 4.13 23.32
CA GLU A 330 -19.98 4.73 24.65
C GLU A 330 -21.32 4.65 25.38
N HIS A 331 -22.43 5.02 24.71
CA HIS A 331 -23.77 4.98 25.31
C HIS A 331 -24.27 3.57 25.64
N THR A 332 -23.79 2.56 24.92
CA THR A 332 -24.20 1.15 25.11
C THR A 332 -23.18 0.34 25.93
N ARG A 333 -22.14 0.98 26.47
CA ARG A 333 -21.08 0.32 27.23
C ARG A 333 -21.57 -0.10 28.61
N HIS A 334 -21.40 -1.38 28.93
CA HIS A 334 -21.77 -1.94 30.22
C HIS A 334 -20.55 -2.60 30.87
N PHE A 335 -20.38 -2.39 32.17
CA PHE A 335 -19.32 -2.98 32.97
C PHE A 335 -19.90 -4.07 33.87
N PRO A 336 -19.30 -5.27 33.91
CA PRO A 336 -19.66 -6.26 34.92
C PRO A 336 -19.41 -5.72 36.33
N PRO A 337 -20.24 -6.08 37.33
CA PRO A 337 -19.93 -5.74 38.72
C PRO A 337 -18.56 -6.30 39.10
N ASN A 338 -17.71 -5.47 39.70
CA ASN A 338 -16.32 -5.77 40.12
C ASN A 338 -15.28 -5.99 39.00
N SER A 339 -15.57 -5.58 37.75
CA SER A 339 -14.58 -5.60 36.65
C SER A 339 -14.40 -4.22 36.05
N THR A 340 -13.15 -3.83 35.80
CA THR A 340 -12.81 -2.64 34.99
C THR A 340 -12.82 -2.92 33.49
N ASP A 341 -12.89 -4.19 33.08
CA ASP A 341 -12.97 -4.61 31.68
C ASP A 341 -14.43 -4.61 31.20
N PRO A 342 -14.78 -3.84 30.15
CA PRO A 342 -16.15 -3.74 29.66
C PRO A 342 -16.62 -5.03 28.98
N LEU A 343 -17.94 -5.25 28.97
CA LEU A 343 -18.55 -6.31 28.17
C LEU A 343 -18.40 -5.99 26.66
N PRO A 344 -18.40 -7.04 25.79
CA PRO A 344 -18.39 -6.83 24.36
C PRO A 344 -19.53 -5.90 23.90
N PRO A 345 -19.29 -5.05 22.89
CA PRO A 345 -20.30 -4.11 22.41
C PRO A 345 -21.53 -4.86 21.88
N VAL A 346 -22.68 -4.19 21.95
CA VAL A 346 -23.93 -4.72 21.41
C VAL A 346 -23.77 -5.08 19.93
N THR A 347 -24.49 -6.12 19.49
CA THR A 347 -24.37 -6.67 18.13
C THR A 347 -24.56 -5.60 17.05
N SER A 348 -25.45 -4.62 17.27
CA SER A 348 -25.69 -3.51 16.35
C SER A 348 -24.45 -2.64 16.15
N VAL A 349 -23.80 -2.20 17.24
CA VAL A 349 -22.59 -1.36 17.19
C VAL A 349 -21.45 -2.11 16.50
N LYS A 350 -21.24 -3.38 16.86
CA LYS A 350 -20.23 -4.23 16.22
C LYS A 350 -20.52 -4.42 14.73
N ALA A 351 -21.77 -4.69 14.37
CA ALA A 351 -22.18 -4.86 12.97
C ALA A 351 -22.00 -3.56 12.17
N SER A 352 -22.34 -2.39 12.74
CA SER A 352 -22.11 -1.08 12.12
C SER A 352 -20.62 -0.81 11.90
N ALA A 353 -19.76 -1.14 12.85
CA ALA A 353 -18.31 -1.01 12.70
C ALA A 353 -17.78 -1.91 11.55
N LEU A 354 -18.18 -3.19 11.53
CA LEU A 354 -17.76 -4.12 10.46
C LEU A 354 -18.31 -3.72 9.08
N ALA A 355 -19.55 -3.20 9.02
CA ALA A 355 -20.13 -2.68 7.80
C ALA A 355 -19.36 -1.46 7.27
N LEU A 356 -18.90 -0.57 8.17
CA LEU A 356 -18.05 0.56 7.79
C LEU A 356 -16.73 0.09 7.16
N PHE A 357 -16.06 -0.91 7.74
CA PHE A 357 -14.87 -1.51 7.13
C PHE A 357 -15.16 -2.06 5.73
N ALA A 358 -16.27 -2.78 5.57
CA ALA A 358 -16.70 -3.33 4.29
C ALA A 358 -16.86 -2.23 3.23
N VAL A 359 -17.61 -1.17 3.55
CA VAL A 359 -17.86 -0.04 2.63
C VAL A 359 -16.55 0.65 2.25
N LEU A 360 -15.62 0.83 3.20
CA LEU A 360 -14.30 1.39 2.93
C LEU A 360 -13.43 0.55 1.98
N GLY A 361 -13.79 -0.71 1.72
CA GLY A 361 -13.15 -1.53 0.68
C GLY A 361 -13.36 -0.96 -0.73
N ILE A 362 -14.49 -0.28 -0.99
CA ILE A 362 -14.80 0.33 -2.29
C ILE A 362 -13.80 1.45 -2.64
N PRO A 363 -13.64 2.52 -1.83
CA PRO A 363 -12.67 3.57 -2.12
C PRO A 363 -11.22 3.07 -2.09
N LEU A 364 -10.93 2.00 -1.34
CA LEU A 364 -9.64 1.33 -1.36
C LEU A 364 -9.33 0.66 -2.70
N ALA A 365 -10.32 0.00 -3.30
CA ALA A 365 -10.17 -0.62 -4.62
C ALA A 365 -9.82 0.39 -5.70
N ILE A 366 -10.55 1.51 -5.73
CA ILE A 366 -10.34 2.55 -6.73
C ILE A 366 -8.95 3.19 -6.59
N ARG A 367 -8.53 3.48 -5.36
CA ARG A 367 -7.20 4.05 -5.09
C ARG A 367 -6.07 3.15 -5.59
N LEU A 368 -6.14 1.85 -5.27
CA LEU A 368 -5.10 0.90 -5.65
C LEU A 368 -5.10 0.61 -7.17
N SER A 369 -6.28 0.62 -7.79
CA SER A 369 -6.44 0.29 -9.23
C SER A 369 -6.00 1.42 -10.17
N LEU A 370 -5.86 2.65 -9.67
CA LEU A 370 -5.51 3.80 -10.50
C LEU A 370 -4.01 4.09 -10.59
N GLY A 371 -3.16 3.25 -10.00
CA GLY A 371 -1.73 3.23 -10.30
C GLY A 371 -1.03 4.57 -10.05
N VAL A 372 -1.34 5.22 -8.93
CA VAL A 372 -0.78 6.53 -8.58
C VAL A 372 0.75 6.45 -8.43
N LEU A 373 1.45 7.50 -8.90
CA LEU A 373 2.87 7.73 -8.63
C LEU A 373 3.17 7.63 -7.12
N ASN A 374 4.17 6.82 -6.76
CA ASN A 374 4.53 6.59 -5.36
C ASN A 374 5.03 7.86 -4.66
N ILE A 375 5.54 8.86 -5.39
CA ILE A 375 5.90 10.17 -4.84
C ILE A 375 4.67 10.90 -4.26
N SER A 376 3.52 10.80 -4.92
CA SER A 376 2.25 11.38 -4.45
C SER A 376 1.74 10.77 -3.15
N ILE A 377 2.33 9.63 -2.74
CA ILE A 377 2.02 8.89 -1.52
C ILE A 377 3.05 9.20 -0.44
N CYS A 378 4.34 9.15 -0.77
CA CYS A 378 5.42 9.27 0.20
C CYS A 378 5.52 10.67 0.81
N ILE A 379 5.36 11.74 0.02
CA ILE A 379 5.45 13.12 0.52
C ILE A 379 4.37 13.44 1.57
N PRO A 380 3.07 13.20 1.29
CA PRO A 380 2.03 13.35 2.30
C PRO A 380 2.28 12.45 3.50
N GLN A 381 2.67 11.19 3.28
CA GLN A 381 2.91 10.26 4.39
C GLN A 381 4.01 10.75 5.33
N MET A 382 5.12 11.31 4.83
CA MET A 382 6.13 11.93 5.68
C MET A 382 5.56 13.11 6.47
N PHE A 383 4.85 14.02 5.78
CA PHE A 383 4.23 15.18 6.42
C PHE A 383 3.30 14.75 7.57
N VAL A 384 2.39 13.81 7.32
CA VAL A 384 1.46 13.38 8.37
C VAL A 384 2.17 12.59 9.47
N SER A 385 3.19 11.79 9.18
CA SER A 385 3.98 11.11 10.23
C SER A 385 4.70 12.09 11.18
N PHE A 386 5.12 13.27 10.70
CA PHE A 386 5.71 14.31 11.56
C PHE A 386 4.65 15.10 12.32
N VAL A 387 3.50 15.36 11.70
CA VAL A 387 2.44 16.21 12.28
C VAL A 387 1.54 15.44 13.23
N SER A 388 1.35 14.13 13.03
CA SER A 388 0.37 13.31 13.76
C SER A 388 0.63 13.26 15.27
N GLY A 389 1.88 13.17 15.72
CA GLY A 389 2.22 13.13 17.14
C GLY A 389 1.85 14.42 17.88
N PRO A 390 2.37 15.59 17.45
CA PRO A 390 1.96 16.88 18.00
C PRO A 390 0.44 17.13 17.88
N TRP A 391 -0.17 16.68 16.78
CA TRP A 391 -1.61 16.81 16.55
C TRP A 391 -2.44 16.02 17.54
N ASP A 392 -2.12 14.74 17.77
CA ASP A 392 -2.82 13.89 18.75
C ASP A 392 -2.73 14.49 20.17
N ALA A 393 -1.57 15.06 20.52
CA ALA A 393 -1.37 15.77 21.79
C ALA A 393 -2.21 17.05 21.90
N LEU A 394 -2.41 17.79 20.80
CA LEU A 394 -3.19 19.04 20.77
C LEU A 394 -4.70 18.81 20.99
N PHE A 395 -5.22 17.64 20.62
CA PHE A 395 -6.65 17.31 20.73
C PHE A 395 -7.01 16.43 21.94
N GLY A 396 -6.11 16.34 22.93
CA GLY A 396 -6.41 15.67 24.20
C GLY A 396 -6.25 14.14 24.19
N GLY A 397 -5.67 13.58 23.13
CA GLY A 397 -5.49 12.13 22.93
C GLY A 397 -6.77 11.44 22.46
N GLY A 398 -6.70 10.73 21.33
CA GLY A 398 -7.82 9.92 20.84
C GLY A 398 -7.85 9.83 19.31
N ASN A 399 -8.56 8.83 18.79
CA ASN A 399 -8.56 8.53 17.35
C ASN A 399 -9.51 9.45 16.55
N LEU A 400 -10.49 10.06 17.21
CA LEU A 400 -11.59 10.81 16.62
C LEU A 400 -11.17 12.12 15.90
N PRO A 401 -10.31 12.99 16.46
CA PRO A 401 -9.89 14.23 15.78
C PRO A 401 -9.15 13.94 14.48
N ALA A 402 -8.35 12.86 14.45
CA ALA A 402 -7.66 12.42 13.25
C ALA A 402 -8.67 12.02 12.15
N PHE A 403 -9.76 11.34 12.49
CA PHE A 403 -10.82 10.99 11.53
C PHE A 403 -11.57 12.21 10.98
N VAL A 404 -11.77 13.28 11.75
CA VAL A 404 -12.36 14.55 11.23
C VAL A 404 -11.49 15.13 10.12
N VAL A 405 -10.19 15.29 10.41
CA VAL A 405 -9.25 15.85 9.45
C VAL A 405 -9.20 14.98 8.21
N GLY A 406 -9.19 13.66 8.39
CA GLY A 406 -9.28 12.71 7.30
C GLY A 406 -10.55 12.91 6.46
N ALA A 407 -11.71 13.11 7.10
CA ALA A 407 -12.98 13.35 6.41
C ALA A 407 -12.97 14.64 5.59
N ILE A 408 -12.46 15.74 6.16
CA ILE A 408 -12.35 17.03 5.47
C ILE A 408 -11.39 16.92 4.28
N ALA A 409 -10.22 16.30 4.46
CA ALA A 409 -9.23 16.11 3.41
C ALA A 409 -9.76 15.21 2.27
N ALA A 410 -10.50 14.14 2.62
CA ALA A 410 -11.16 13.27 1.67
C ALA A 410 -12.23 14.03 0.85
N ALA A 411 -13.07 14.85 1.50
CA ALA A 411 -14.07 15.67 0.81
C ALA A 411 -13.41 16.70 -0.13
N ALA A 412 -12.33 17.36 0.32
CA ALA A 412 -11.56 18.29 -0.50
C ALA A 412 -10.93 17.60 -1.72
N SER A 413 -10.34 16.42 -1.54
CA SER A 413 -9.84 15.57 -2.64
C SER A 413 -10.95 15.22 -3.64
N GLY A 414 -12.14 14.86 -3.14
CA GLY A 414 -13.30 14.56 -3.97
C GLY A 414 -13.75 15.74 -4.82
N LEU A 415 -13.87 16.92 -4.22
CA LEU A 415 -14.20 18.16 -4.93
C LEU A 415 -13.15 18.52 -5.99
N LEU A 416 -11.87 18.55 -5.61
CA LEU A 416 -10.78 18.90 -6.53
C LEU A 416 -10.67 17.89 -7.68
N SER A 417 -10.94 16.62 -7.43
CA SER A 417 -11.04 15.61 -8.49
C SER A 417 -12.12 15.98 -9.50
N ILE A 418 -13.34 16.27 -9.05
CA ILE A 418 -14.51 16.56 -9.90
C ILE A 418 -14.36 17.87 -10.68
N PHE A 419 -13.69 18.87 -10.13
CA PHE A 419 -13.57 20.17 -10.79
C PHE A 419 -12.26 20.36 -11.55
N MET A 420 -11.14 19.83 -11.06
CA MET A 420 -9.82 20.20 -11.56
C MET A 420 -9.10 19.10 -12.36
N LEU A 421 -9.46 17.82 -12.20
CA LEU A 421 -8.82 16.79 -13.02
C LEU A 421 -9.26 16.92 -14.49
N PRO A 422 -8.31 16.85 -15.45
CA PRO A 422 -8.66 16.77 -16.86
C PRO A 422 -9.39 15.46 -17.15
N SER A 423 -10.41 15.51 -18.01
CA SER A 423 -11.01 14.29 -18.54
C SER A 423 -9.97 13.56 -19.40
N PRO A 424 -9.83 12.23 -19.30
CA PRO A 424 -9.02 11.50 -20.24
C PRO A 424 -9.55 11.73 -21.67
N PRO A 425 -8.66 11.78 -22.68
CA PRO A 425 -9.11 11.90 -24.07
C PRO A 425 -10.08 10.75 -24.39
N PRO A 426 -11.18 11.01 -25.12
CA PRO A 426 -12.09 9.95 -25.52
C PRO A 426 -11.32 8.90 -26.34
N ASP A 427 -11.58 7.62 -26.09
CA ASP A 427 -11.04 6.50 -26.87
C ASP A 427 -11.28 6.78 -28.37
N THR A 428 -10.26 7.26 -29.09
CA THR A 428 -10.32 7.39 -30.55
C THR A 428 -10.07 6.02 -31.18
N THR A 429 -11.01 5.11 -30.98
CA THR A 429 -11.25 3.98 -31.89
C THR A 429 -12.55 4.25 -32.64
N LYS A 430 -12.54 5.32 -33.45
CA LYS A 430 -13.31 5.26 -34.70
C LYS A 430 -12.56 4.28 -35.59
N VAL A 431 -13.02 3.03 -35.57
CA VAL A 431 -12.81 2.08 -36.66
C VAL A 431 -13.17 2.83 -37.94
N LYS A 432 -12.17 3.20 -38.73
CA LYS A 432 -12.39 3.45 -40.15
C LYS A 432 -12.85 2.11 -40.69
N THR A 433 -14.15 1.95 -40.83
CA THR A 433 -14.73 1.00 -41.77
C THR A 433 -14.04 1.27 -43.10
N MET A 434 -13.11 0.37 -43.48
CA MET A 434 -12.72 0.23 -44.87
C MET A 434 -13.99 -0.20 -45.59
N ASP A 435 -14.69 0.79 -46.15
CA ASP A 435 -15.74 0.54 -47.11
C ASP A 435 -15.06 -0.06 -48.33
N GLY A 436 -15.40 -1.33 -48.60
CA GLY A 436 -14.90 -2.07 -49.73
C GLY A 436 -15.54 -1.54 -51.01
N GLY A 437 -14.82 -0.68 -51.72
CA GLY A 437 -15.13 -0.34 -53.09
C GLY A 437 -14.59 -1.41 -54.03
N PHE A 438 -15.46 -2.30 -54.49
CA PHE A 438 -15.28 -3.08 -55.71
C PHE A 438 -15.13 -2.13 -56.91
N HIS A 439 -13.97 -2.14 -57.56
CA HIS A 439 -13.81 -2.40 -59.01
C HIS A 439 -12.34 -2.37 -59.41
#